data_AF-A0A2M7LKP0-F1
#
_entry.id   AF-A0A2M7LKP0-F1
#
_cell.length_a   1.000
_cell.length_b   1.000
_cell.length_c   1.000
_cell.angle_alpha   90.00
_cell.angle_beta   90.00
_cell.angle_gamma   90.00
#
_symmetry.space_group_name_H-M   'P 1'
#
loop_
_entity.id
_entity.type
_entity.pdbx_description
1 polymer ?
#
loop_
_entity_poly.entity_id
_entity_poly.type
_entity_poly.pdbx_seq_one_letter_code
_entity_poly.pdbx_strand_id
1 'polypeptide(L)'
;MESFIFDSYHIDASKTVLSFVYFVGPARFEEKIYLPKPISSTVDKEVLKELLFNLHLALGISYWKMHCSPVIEIKSRKLTKEQSLFWELVYTKGLGEFYYRNNIDFRTLVSFPFAENASAQPKDITLKKRQLVGIGGGKDSVVTWERLKKDAIPAMGLLIETQKKYSMIDELLTVESIPVIRIRREMDEKLVELKNNASFYNGHVPISMIYAWIGLLSCVLYDYSSFVVSNEKSADEGNTEHFGMKVNHQWSKSEEFEVALSFYLNTYVSPSLTYYSPLRQLTELEIVKEFIAYPQYFPVVSSCNRNFSVTSPLQGKRWCGQCPKCAFAFLLFAAHLPKEEVIKMFVKNLFDDATLLGTFKDLIGMGGLKPFECVGTFEESREAMKMIIKKGEFKIPEEIKI
;
A
#
# COMPACT_ATOMS: atom_id res chain seq x y z
N MET A 1 -29.75 3.33 10.77
CA MET A 1 -28.34 3.04 10.48
C MET A 1 -27.54 3.48 11.68
N GLU A 2 -26.64 2.64 12.18
CA GLU A 2 -25.83 2.91 13.37
C GLU A 2 -24.65 3.82 13.03
N SER A 3 -24.24 4.67 13.97
CA SER A 3 -23.05 5.50 13.79
C SER A 3 -21.76 4.67 13.93
N PHE A 4 -20.73 5.08 13.18
CA PHE A 4 -19.37 4.58 13.36
C PHE A 4 -18.60 5.55 14.24
N ILE A 5 -18.06 5.05 15.34
CA ILE A 5 -17.43 5.87 16.37
C ILE A 5 -15.93 5.59 16.41
N PHE A 6 -15.14 6.62 16.14
CA PHE A 6 -13.72 6.70 16.50
C PHE A 6 -13.64 7.09 17.97
N ASP A 7 -13.51 6.10 18.86
CA ASP A 7 -13.69 6.31 20.29
C ASP A 7 -12.42 6.83 20.97
N SER A 8 -11.35 6.04 20.95
CA SER A 8 -10.15 6.37 21.73
C SER A 8 -8.91 5.65 21.20
N TYR A 9 -7.74 6.18 21.56
CA TYR A 9 -6.46 5.49 21.36
C TYR A 9 -5.58 5.66 22.60
N HIS A 10 -4.76 4.65 22.89
CA HIS A 10 -3.93 4.63 24.09
C HIS A 10 -2.56 4.02 23.83
N ILE A 11 -1.58 4.52 24.58
CA ILE A 11 -0.22 3.96 24.66
C ILE A 11 -0.17 3.15 25.94
N ASP A 12 0.27 1.90 25.85
CA ASP A 12 0.38 1.04 27.03
C ASP A 12 1.47 1.51 28.01
N ALA A 13 1.50 0.93 29.21
CA ALA A 13 2.47 1.30 30.24
C ALA A 13 3.92 1.06 29.81
N SER A 14 4.18 0.04 28.98
CA SER A 14 5.52 -0.23 28.45
C SER A 14 5.94 0.73 27.33
N LYS A 15 5.00 1.52 26.80
CA LYS A 15 5.15 2.39 25.64
C LYS A 15 5.58 1.65 24.37
N THR A 16 5.22 0.37 24.25
CA THR A 16 5.52 -0.45 23.07
C THR A 16 4.28 -0.87 22.32
N VAL A 17 3.08 -0.65 22.88
CA VAL A 17 1.81 -1.01 22.25
C VAL A 17 0.93 0.23 22.13
N LEU A 18 0.45 0.47 20.92
CA LEU A 18 -0.54 1.49 20.59
C LEU A 18 -1.85 0.79 20.26
N SER A 19 -2.91 1.10 20.98
CA SER A 19 -4.23 0.54 20.74
C SER A 19 -5.20 1.61 20.25
N PHE A 20 -6.07 1.24 19.31
CA PHE A 20 -7.05 2.11 18.66
C PHE A 20 -8.43 1.46 18.70
N VAL A 21 -9.43 2.15 19.25
CA VAL A 21 -10.73 1.59 19.62
C VAL A 21 -11.85 2.21 18.80
N TYR A 22 -12.69 1.36 18.22
CA TYR A 22 -13.84 1.74 17.39
C TYR A 22 -15.12 1.07 17.86
N PHE A 23 -16.26 1.70 17.57
CA PHE A 23 -17.58 1.11 17.77
C PHE A 23 -18.48 1.26 16.55
N VAL A 24 -19.32 0.26 16.33
CA VAL A 24 -20.51 0.34 15.45
C VAL A 24 -21.65 -0.38 16.15
N GLY A 25 -22.67 0.37 16.54
CA GLY A 25 -23.72 -0.17 17.40
C GLY A 25 -23.12 -0.82 18.66
N PRO A 26 -23.48 -2.08 18.99
CA PRO A 26 -22.91 -2.79 20.14
C PRO A 26 -21.52 -3.39 19.88
N ALA A 27 -21.05 -3.40 18.63
CA ALA A 27 -19.77 -4.01 18.28
C ALA A 27 -18.61 -3.09 18.65
N ARG A 28 -17.64 -3.63 19.40
CA ARG A 28 -16.36 -2.99 19.73
C ARG A 28 -15.22 -3.67 19.00
N PHE A 29 -14.39 -2.88 18.34
CA PHE A 29 -13.15 -3.29 17.69
C PHE A 29 -11.94 -2.61 18.31
N GLU A 30 -10.82 -3.32 18.37
CA GLU A 30 -9.54 -2.79 18.80
C GLU A 30 -8.40 -3.24 17.89
N GLU A 31 -7.72 -2.27 17.29
CA GLU A 31 -6.54 -2.49 16.48
C GLU A 31 -5.27 -2.12 17.26
N LYS A 32 -4.21 -2.91 17.12
CA LYS A 32 -2.95 -2.72 17.85
C LYS A 32 -1.75 -2.56 16.92
N ILE A 33 -0.86 -1.64 17.27
CA ILE A 33 0.46 -1.47 16.66
C ILE A 33 1.52 -1.75 17.74
N TYR A 34 2.44 -2.66 17.44
CA TYR A 34 3.53 -3.07 18.31
C TYR A 34 4.83 -2.47 17.80
N LEU A 35 5.50 -1.75 18.69
CA LEU A 35 6.78 -1.09 18.48
C LEU A 35 7.91 -2.00 18.99
N PRO A 36 9.06 -2.05 18.31
CA PRO A 36 10.21 -2.86 18.72
C PRO A 36 10.92 -2.30 19.96
N LYS A 37 10.67 -1.02 20.31
CA LYS A 37 11.26 -0.33 21.45
C LYS A 37 10.26 0.64 22.06
N PRO A 38 10.34 0.91 23.38
CA PRO A 38 9.52 1.92 24.04
C PRO A 38 9.66 3.31 23.41
N ILE A 39 8.56 4.06 23.34
CA ILE A 39 8.58 5.46 22.92
C ILE A 39 9.48 6.28 23.86
N SER A 40 10.50 6.92 23.28
CA SER A 40 11.43 7.78 24.00
C SER A 40 10.72 9.00 24.60
N SER A 41 11.17 9.45 25.78
CA SER A 41 10.70 10.72 26.38
C SER A 41 11.10 11.95 25.57
N THR A 42 12.04 11.81 24.64
CA THR A 42 12.50 12.88 23.74
C THR A 42 11.55 13.14 22.57
N VAL A 43 10.59 12.25 22.32
CA VAL A 43 9.60 12.44 21.25
C VAL A 43 8.70 13.62 21.58
N ASP A 44 8.49 14.51 20.61
CA ASP A 44 7.59 15.65 20.79
C ASP A 44 6.15 15.16 21.02
N LYS A 45 5.58 15.54 22.16
CA LYS A 45 4.27 15.05 22.60
C LYS A 45 3.12 15.57 21.75
N GLU A 46 3.25 16.75 21.16
CA GLU A 46 2.18 17.36 20.35
C GLU A 46 2.14 16.71 18.98
N VAL A 47 3.29 16.60 18.31
CA VAL A 47 3.40 15.89 17.02
C VAL A 47 3.02 14.42 17.16
N LEU A 48 3.43 13.75 18.25
CA LEU A 48 3.01 12.37 18.52
C LEU A 48 1.49 12.26 18.65
N LYS A 49 0.83 13.19 19.35
CA LYS A 49 -0.63 13.20 19.47
C LYS A 49 -1.31 13.43 18.11
N GLU A 50 -0.78 14.30 17.26
CA GLU A 50 -1.30 14.49 15.89
C GLU A 50 -1.19 13.21 15.07
N LEU A 51 -0.02 12.56 15.08
CA LEU A 51 0.20 11.34 14.30
C LEU A 51 -0.65 10.17 14.80
N LEU A 52 -0.82 10.02 16.11
CA LEU A 52 -1.71 9.00 16.68
C LEU A 52 -3.18 9.25 16.31
N PHE A 53 -3.62 10.52 16.34
CA PHE A 53 -4.97 10.85 15.91
C PHE A 53 -5.22 10.54 14.43
N ASN A 54 -4.30 10.92 13.56
CA ASN A 54 -4.42 10.61 12.13
C ASN A 54 -4.33 9.11 11.84
N LEU A 55 -3.47 8.39 12.57
CA LEU A 55 -3.39 6.93 12.48
C LEU A 55 -4.70 6.25 12.95
N HIS A 56 -5.38 6.81 13.96
CA HIS A 56 -6.71 6.34 14.39
C HIS A 56 -7.73 6.44 13.24
N LEU A 57 -7.76 7.56 12.52
CA LEU A 57 -8.64 7.75 11.36
C LEU A 57 -8.25 6.84 10.19
N ALA A 58 -6.95 6.66 9.96
CA ALA A 58 -6.43 5.77 8.91
C ALA A 58 -6.79 4.30 9.13
N LEU A 59 -6.60 3.78 10.35
CA LEU A 59 -6.87 2.39 10.68
C LEU A 59 -8.38 2.11 10.70
N GLY A 60 -9.19 3.06 11.20
CA GLY A 60 -10.64 2.93 11.29
C GLY A 60 -11.35 2.64 9.97
N ILE A 61 -10.74 2.97 8.83
CA ILE A 61 -11.30 2.72 7.50
C ILE A 61 -11.61 1.23 7.28
N SER A 62 -10.80 0.35 7.89
CA SER A 62 -10.95 -1.10 7.79
C SER A 62 -12.23 -1.60 8.46
N TYR A 63 -12.69 -0.90 9.51
CA TYR A 63 -13.89 -1.23 10.28
C TYR A 63 -15.11 -0.46 9.76
N TRP A 64 -14.94 0.83 9.40
CA TRP A 64 -16.04 1.65 8.87
C TRP A 64 -16.64 1.03 7.60
N LYS A 65 -15.80 0.52 6.69
CA LYS A 65 -16.26 -0.07 5.43
C LYS A 65 -17.27 -1.19 5.63
N MET A 66 -17.19 -1.93 6.74
CA MET A 66 -18.01 -3.12 6.98
C MET A 66 -19.50 -2.77 7.05
N HIS A 67 -19.81 -1.55 7.48
CA HIS A 67 -21.17 -1.05 7.64
C HIS A 67 -21.49 0.12 6.71
N CYS A 68 -20.48 0.85 6.22
CA CYS A 68 -20.67 2.08 5.47
C CYS A 68 -21.59 3.06 6.22
N SER A 69 -21.39 3.18 7.54
CA SER A 69 -22.24 4.01 8.39
C SER A 69 -22.22 5.46 7.91
N PRO A 70 -23.38 6.07 7.59
CA PRO A 70 -23.44 7.45 7.09
C PRO A 70 -23.16 8.49 8.18
N VAL A 71 -23.24 8.09 9.45
CA VAL A 71 -22.92 8.96 10.59
C VAL A 71 -21.57 8.53 11.15
N ILE A 72 -20.61 9.45 11.07
CA ILE A 72 -19.28 9.30 11.68
C ILE A 72 -19.21 10.17 12.93
N GLU A 73 -18.79 9.58 14.05
CA GLU A 73 -18.52 10.28 15.30
C GLU A 73 -17.04 10.15 15.66
N ILE A 74 -16.43 11.26 16.08
CA ILE A 74 -15.02 11.28 16.49
C ILE A 74 -14.94 11.83 17.91
N LYS A 75 -14.72 10.95 18.88
CA LYS A 75 -14.56 11.33 20.29
C LYS A 75 -13.13 11.69 20.63
N SER A 76 -12.16 11.09 19.92
CA SER A 76 -10.74 11.27 20.23
C SER A 76 -10.24 12.69 19.99
N ARG A 77 -10.80 13.42 19.02
CA ARG A 77 -10.46 14.82 18.70
C ARG A 77 -11.46 15.44 17.71
N LYS A 78 -11.51 16.78 17.65
CA LYS A 78 -12.22 17.55 16.62
C LYS A 78 -11.30 17.84 15.43
N LEU A 79 -11.85 17.72 14.22
CA LEU A 79 -11.21 18.12 12.97
C LEU A 79 -11.51 19.59 12.64
N THR A 80 -10.60 20.26 11.92
CA THR A 80 -10.96 21.43 11.12
C THR A 80 -11.74 21.01 9.86
N LYS A 81 -12.36 21.97 9.18
CA LYS A 81 -13.10 21.72 7.93
C LYS A 81 -12.20 21.15 6.84
N GLU A 82 -10.98 21.64 6.71
CA GLU A 82 -10.02 21.16 5.71
C GLU A 82 -9.53 19.75 6.03
N GLN A 83 -9.32 19.44 7.33
CA GLN A 83 -8.96 18.09 7.73
C GLN A 83 -10.11 17.11 7.46
N SER A 84 -11.37 17.51 7.69
CA SER A 84 -12.51 16.65 7.35
C SER A 84 -12.60 16.40 5.85
N LEU A 85 -12.41 17.42 5.01
CA LEU A 85 -12.35 17.26 3.55
C LEU A 85 -11.23 16.32 3.08
N PHE A 86 -10.05 16.38 3.73
CA PHE A 86 -8.97 15.42 3.44
C PHE A 86 -9.39 13.98 3.74
N TRP A 87 -10.00 13.73 4.91
CA TRP A 87 -10.43 12.38 5.28
C TRP A 87 -11.62 11.90 4.44
N GLU A 88 -12.53 12.79 4.05
CA GLU A 88 -13.59 12.50 3.07
C GLU A 88 -13.01 12.08 1.71
N LEU A 89 -11.99 12.80 1.21
CA LEU A 89 -11.27 12.43 0.00
C LEU A 89 -10.63 11.04 0.13
N VAL A 90 -9.91 10.79 1.23
CA VAL A 90 -9.23 9.51 1.48
C VAL A 90 -10.21 8.34 1.53
N TYR A 91 -11.33 8.49 2.22
CA TYR A 91 -12.34 7.42 2.32
C TYR A 91 -13.08 7.22 1.00
N THR A 92 -13.43 8.31 0.30
CA THR A 92 -14.14 8.25 -0.98
C THR A 92 -13.29 7.61 -2.07
N LYS A 93 -12.06 8.10 -2.28
CA LYS A 93 -11.19 7.62 -3.35
C LYS A 93 -10.48 6.33 -2.99
N GLY A 94 -10.02 6.21 -1.74
CA GLY A 94 -9.31 5.03 -1.24
C GLY A 94 -10.17 3.77 -1.18
N LEU A 95 -11.50 3.90 -1.04
CA LEU A 95 -12.45 2.78 -1.10
C LEU A 95 -13.13 2.64 -2.47
N GLY A 96 -12.60 3.27 -3.53
CA GLY A 96 -13.20 3.24 -4.87
C GLY A 96 -13.49 1.83 -5.40
N GLU A 97 -12.52 0.90 -5.32
CA GLU A 97 -12.77 -0.50 -5.71
C GLU A 97 -13.85 -1.13 -4.82
N PHE A 98 -13.77 -0.88 -3.51
CA PHE A 98 -14.72 -1.44 -2.56
C PHE A 98 -16.16 -1.01 -2.91
N TYR A 99 -16.38 0.26 -3.23
CA TYR A 99 -17.70 0.74 -3.65
C TYR A 99 -18.14 0.15 -4.98
N TYR A 100 -17.24 0.05 -5.95
CA TYR A 100 -17.54 -0.57 -7.25
C TYR A 100 -17.96 -2.04 -7.09
N ARG A 101 -17.19 -2.83 -6.35
CA ARG A 101 -17.43 -4.27 -6.20
C ARG A 101 -18.67 -4.60 -5.38
N ASN A 102 -19.08 -3.72 -4.48
CA ASN A 102 -20.30 -3.87 -3.70
C ASN A 102 -21.49 -3.08 -4.28
N ASN A 103 -21.32 -2.44 -5.44
CA ASN A 103 -22.32 -1.58 -6.09
C ASN A 103 -22.91 -0.50 -5.13
N ILE A 104 -22.04 0.11 -4.32
CA ILE A 104 -22.42 1.14 -3.34
C ILE A 104 -22.34 2.51 -3.98
N ASP A 105 -23.40 3.32 -3.83
CA ASP A 105 -23.37 4.75 -4.16
C ASP A 105 -22.74 5.54 -3.01
N PHE A 106 -21.55 6.08 -3.25
CA PHE A 106 -20.74 6.74 -2.23
C PHE A 106 -20.93 8.26 -2.17
N ARG A 107 -21.68 8.86 -3.12
CA ARG A 107 -21.66 10.33 -3.37
C ARG A 107 -22.08 11.19 -2.19
N THR A 108 -22.84 10.64 -1.25
CA THR A 108 -23.27 11.32 -0.01
C THR A 108 -22.97 10.49 1.24
N LEU A 109 -22.11 9.48 1.11
CA LEU A 109 -21.93 8.44 2.12
C LEU A 109 -20.91 8.84 3.18
N VAL A 110 -19.83 9.50 2.76
CA VAL A 110 -18.70 9.85 3.62
C VAL A 110 -18.82 11.32 3.99
N SER A 111 -19.08 11.58 5.27
CA SER A 111 -19.05 12.94 5.83
C SER A 111 -18.38 12.92 7.20
N PHE A 112 -17.24 13.58 7.31
CA PHE A 112 -16.46 13.64 8.56
C PHE A 112 -16.90 14.87 9.38
N PRO A 113 -17.22 14.71 10.67
CA PRO A 113 -17.60 15.84 11.49
C PRO A 113 -16.40 16.77 11.72
N PHE A 114 -16.65 18.08 11.63
CA PHE A 114 -15.68 19.12 11.95
C PHE A 114 -16.27 20.12 12.94
N ALA A 115 -15.43 20.96 13.53
CA ALA A 115 -15.87 22.09 14.34
C ALA A 115 -15.44 23.41 13.71
N GLU A 116 -16.39 24.34 13.54
CA GLU A 116 -16.18 25.64 12.87
C GLU A 116 -15.02 26.46 13.45
N ASN A 117 -14.81 26.38 14.77
CA ASN A 117 -13.75 27.11 15.47
C ASN A 117 -12.52 26.23 15.78
N ALA A 118 -12.42 25.03 15.20
CA ALA A 118 -11.22 24.22 15.35
C ALA A 118 -10.08 24.85 14.53
N SER A 119 -8.93 25.02 15.18
CA SER A 119 -7.69 25.39 14.52
C SER A 119 -6.64 24.34 14.86
N ALA A 120 -5.87 23.96 13.85
CA ALA A 120 -4.67 23.17 13.99
C ALA A 120 -3.53 23.96 13.37
N GLN A 121 -2.41 24.02 14.07
CA GLN A 121 -1.19 24.64 13.57
C GLN A 121 -0.13 23.55 13.51
N PRO A 122 0.66 23.50 12.43
CA PRO A 122 1.72 22.52 12.32
C PRO A 122 2.80 22.87 13.34
N LYS A 123 3.46 21.85 13.88
CA LYS A 123 4.59 22.07 14.78
C LYS A 123 5.89 21.68 14.08
N ASP A 124 6.78 22.65 13.96
CA ASP A 124 8.14 22.39 13.49
C ASP A 124 8.93 21.70 14.61
N ILE A 125 9.57 20.58 14.28
CA ILE A 125 10.40 19.80 15.18
C ILE A 125 11.74 19.48 14.53
N THR A 126 12.79 19.36 15.33
CA THR A 126 14.10 18.97 14.82
C THR A 126 14.19 17.45 14.70
N LEU A 127 14.19 16.95 13.46
CA LEU A 127 14.45 15.54 13.13
C LEU A 127 15.78 15.40 12.39
N LYS A 128 16.48 14.28 12.57
CA LYS A 128 17.69 14.02 11.76
C LYS A 128 17.34 13.84 10.29
N LYS A 129 18.21 14.35 9.41
CA LYS A 129 18.15 14.14 7.95
C LYS A 129 18.52 12.69 7.60
N ARG A 130 17.55 11.79 7.76
CA ARG A 130 17.64 10.34 7.55
C ARG A 130 16.29 9.85 7.04
N GLN A 131 16.31 8.70 6.37
CA GLN A 131 15.14 8.17 5.67
C GLN A 131 14.75 6.77 6.15
N LEU A 132 13.45 6.57 6.36
CA LEU A 132 12.85 5.24 6.51
C LEU A 132 12.32 4.80 5.16
N VAL A 133 12.77 3.65 4.65
CA VAL A 133 12.38 3.12 3.34
C VAL A 133 11.43 1.95 3.56
N GLY A 134 10.20 2.03 3.05
CA GLY A 134 9.24 0.94 3.13
C GLY A 134 9.72 -0.29 2.35
N ILE A 135 9.93 -1.42 3.04
CA ILE A 135 10.35 -2.68 2.42
C ILE A 135 9.16 -3.64 2.30
N GLY A 136 8.78 -3.98 1.06
CA GLY A 136 7.60 -4.79 0.76
C GLY A 136 7.85 -6.19 0.19
N GLY A 137 9.12 -6.55 -0.08
CA GLY A 137 9.46 -7.84 -0.70
C GLY A 137 9.38 -7.88 -2.24
N GLY A 138 8.92 -6.79 -2.85
CA GLY A 138 8.83 -6.64 -4.32
C GLY A 138 10.04 -5.93 -4.92
N LYS A 139 10.15 -6.02 -6.26
CA LYS A 139 11.22 -5.39 -7.05
C LYS A 139 11.33 -3.87 -6.85
N ASP A 140 10.21 -3.18 -6.68
CA ASP A 140 10.16 -1.71 -6.59
C ASP A 140 10.86 -1.22 -5.31
N SER A 141 10.65 -1.93 -4.20
CA SER A 141 11.33 -1.63 -2.93
C SER A 141 12.83 -1.91 -3.01
N VAL A 142 13.26 -2.88 -3.82
CA VAL A 142 14.68 -3.14 -4.09
C VAL A 142 15.31 -2.01 -4.90
N VAL A 143 14.67 -1.60 -6.00
CA VAL A 143 15.17 -0.47 -6.81
C VAL A 143 15.23 0.82 -5.99
N THR A 144 14.21 1.07 -5.16
CA THR A 144 14.21 2.22 -4.24
C THR A 144 15.38 2.14 -3.26
N TRP A 145 15.57 0.99 -2.61
CA TRP A 145 16.67 0.78 -1.66
C TRP A 145 18.03 0.99 -2.33
N GLU A 146 18.26 0.38 -3.49
CA GLU A 146 19.53 0.45 -4.21
C GLU A 146 19.82 1.83 -4.80
N ARG A 147 18.80 2.62 -5.13
CA ARG A 147 18.94 4.04 -5.49
C ARG A 147 19.38 4.85 -4.28
N LEU A 148 18.66 4.75 -3.15
CA LEU A 148 18.93 5.54 -1.95
C LEU A 148 20.25 5.15 -1.26
N LYS A 149 20.70 3.89 -1.39
CA LYS A 149 22.02 3.44 -0.91
C LYS A 149 23.17 4.21 -1.58
N LYS A 150 22.97 4.71 -2.80
CA LYS A 150 23.95 5.52 -3.53
C LYS A 150 23.91 7.00 -3.11
N ASP A 151 22.85 7.43 -2.45
CA ASP A 151 22.71 8.79 -1.94
C ASP A 151 23.50 8.95 -0.62
N ALA A 152 23.98 10.17 -0.34
CA ALA A 152 24.69 10.48 0.90
C ALA A 152 23.77 10.63 2.14
N ILE A 153 22.50 10.22 2.03
CA ILE A 153 21.51 10.35 3.10
C ILE A 153 21.35 9.00 3.81
N PRO A 154 21.55 8.90 5.14
CA PRO A 154 21.41 7.63 5.84
C PRO A 154 19.99 7.06 5.73
N ALA A 155 19.89 5.81 5.29
CA ALA A 155 18.63 5.10 5.10
C ALA A 155 18.52 3.87 6.03
N MET A 156 17.31 3.57 6.47
CA MET A 156 16.94 2.35 7.20
C MET A 156 15.68 1.76 6.56
N GLY A 157 15.61 0.45 6.41
CA GLY A 157 14.36 -0.21 6.07
C GLY A 157 13.31 -0.05 7.17
N LEU A 158 12.05 0.07 6.78
CA LEU A 158 10.90 -0.08 7.64
C LEU A 158 10.04 -1.22 7.10
N LEU A 159 9.84 -2.24 7.93
CA LEU A 159 8.95 -3.36 7.63
C LEU A 159 7.73 -3.27 8.53
N ILE A 160 6.55 -3.18 7.91
CA ILE A 160 5.26 -3.22 8.59
C ILE A 160 4.71 -4.63 8.43
N GLU A 161 4.87 -5.44 9.47
CA GLU A 161 4.35 -6.81 9.53
C GLU A 161 2.87 -6.77 9.90
N THR A 162 2.09 -7.71 9.38
CA THR A 162 0.72 -7.94 9.88
C THR A 162 0.74 -9.08 10.91
N GLN A 163 -0.42 -9.67 11.22
CA GLN A 163 -0.51 -10.85 12.08
C GLN A 163 0.31 -12.07 11.57
N LYS A 164 0.85 -12.03 10.34
CA LYS A 164 1.73 -13.05 9.78
C LYS A 164 3.12 -12.52 9.49
N LYS A 165 4.13 -13.33 9.80
CA LYS A 165 5.51 -13.13 9.33
C LYS A 165 5.63 -13.55 7.87
N TYR A 166 6.35 -12.76 7.09
CA TYR A 166 6.59 -13.03 5.67
C TYR A 166 8.05 -13.45 5.49
N SER A 167 8.34 -14.76 5.56
CA SER A 167 9.70 -15.31 5.44
C SER A 167 10.43 -14.87 4.17
N MET A 168 9.70 -14.63 3.08
CA MET A 168 10.25 -14.07 1.85
C MET A 168 10.95 -12.73 2.06
N ILE A 169 10.37 -11.86 2.88
CA ILE A 169 10.97 -10.55 3.16
C ILE A 169 12.23 -10.75 4.00
N ASP A 170 12.24 -11.70 4.94
CA ASP A 170 13.45 -12.01 5.71
C ASP A 170 14.60 -12.45 4.80
N GLU A 171 14.33 -13.32 3.83
CA GLU A 171 15.33 -13.73 2.83
C GLU A 171 15.83 -12.53 2.00
N LEU A 172 14.93 -11.63 1.58
CA LEU A 172 15.32 -10.38 0.90
C LEU A 172 16.26 -9.52 1.75
N LEU A 173 15.96 -9.36 3.04
CA LEU A 173 16.76 -8.55 3.96
C LEU A 173 18.17 -9.14 4.16
N THR A 174 18.35 -10.46 4.02
CA THR A 174 19.67 -11.10 4.17
C THR A 174 20.62 -10.87 3.00
N VAL A 175 20.12 -10.63 1.78
CA VAL A 175 20.96 -10.55 0.56
C VAL A 175 22.05 -9.48 0.68
N GLU A 176 21.72 -8.32 1.24
CA GLU A 176 22.66 -7.19 1.44
C GLU A 176 22.67 -6.71 2.89
N SER A 177 22.24 -7.56 3.84
CA SER A 177 22.12 -7.21 5.26
C SER A 177 21.35 -5.90 5.48
N ILE A 178 20.22 -5.74 4.79
CA ILE A 178 19.39 -4.53 4.83
C ILE A 178 18.93 -4.30 6.28
N PRO A 179 19.38 -3.23 6.94
CA PRO A 179 18.99 -2.95 8.31
C PRO A 179 17.54 -2.47 8.35
N VAL A 180 16.75 -3.01 9.28
CA VAL A 180 15.28 -2.80 9.30
C VAL A 180 14.74 -2.53 10.71
N ILE A 181 13.80 -1.59 10.80
CA ILE A 181 12.90 -1.44 11.94
C ILE A 181 11.62 -2.22 11.62
N ARG A 182 11.20 -3.10 12.53
CA ARG A 182 9.98 -3.91 12.37
C ARG A 182 8.87 -3.36 13.24
N ILE A 183 7.75 -2.99 12.63
CA ILE A 183 6.51 -2.60 13.29
C ILE A 183 5.47 -3.66 12.99
N ARG A 184 4.78 -4.16 14.02
CA ARG A 184 3.74 -5.18 13.80
C ARG A 184 2.36 -4.55 13.98
N ARG A 185 1.51 -4.72 12.98
CA ARG A 185 0.11 -4.31 12.95
C ARG A 185 -0.78 -5.53 13.18
N GLU A 186 -1.69 -5.43 14.13
CA GLU A 186 -2.65 -6.46 14.49
C GLU A 186 -4.06 -5.90 14.40
N MET A 187 -4.80 -6.30 13.36
CA MET A 187 -6.24 -6.01 13.26
C MET A 187 -7.01 -6.82 14.31
N ASP A 188 -8.21 -6.37 14.68
CA ASP A 188 -9.08 -7.11 15.58
C ASP A 188 -9.47 -8.48 14.96
N GLU A 189 -9.36 -9.56 15.73
CA GLU A 189 -9.68 -10.92 15.27
C GLU A 189 -11.13 -11.06 14.82
N LYS A 190 -12.06 -10.28 15.40
CA LYS A 190 -13.46 -10.25 14.98
C LYS A 190 -13.61 -9.83 13.52
N LEU A 191 -12.71 -9.01 12.98
CA LEU A 191 -12.76 -8.64 11.56
C LEU A 191 -12.52 -9.85 10.66
N VAL A 192 -11.70 -10.82 11.11
CA VAL A 192 -11.47 -12.09 10.41
C VAL A 192 -12.72 -12.97 10.47
N GLU A 193 -13.38 -13.04 11.63
CA GLU A 193 -14.61 -13.82 11.82
C GLU A 193 -15.76 -13.26 10.98
N LEU A 194 -15.92 -11.94 10.98
CA LEU A 194 -17.00 -11.23 10.28
C LEU A 194 -16.83 -11.23 8.75
N LYS A 195 -15.63 -11.54 8.23
CA LYS A 195 -15.37 -11.61 6.80
C LYS A 195 -16.30 -12.59 6.06
N ASN A 196 -16.72 -13.67 6.71
CA ASN A 196 -17.60 -14.68 6.10
C ASN A 196 -19.09 -14.40 6.32
N ASN A 197 -19.44 -13.32 7.03
CA ASN A 197 -20.83 -12.95 7.28
C ASN A 197 -21.35 -12.05 6.16
N ALA A 198 -22.37 -12.52 5.45
CA ALA A 198 -22.99 -11.81 4.32
C ALA A 198 -23.69 -10.49 4.72
N SER A 199 -23.88 -10.24 6.01
CA SER A 199 -24.48 -8.99 6.52
C SER A 199 -23.50 -7.81 6.53
N PHE A 200 -22.21 -8.06 6.30
CA PHE A 200 -21.16 -7.04 6.30
C PHE A 200 -20.52 -6.92 4.93
N TYR A 201 -20.18 -5.69 4.56
CA TYR A 201 -19.45 -5.48 3.31
C TYR A 201 -18.00 -5.94 3.44
N ASN A 202 -17.53 -6.56 2.36
CA ASN A 202 -16.15 -7.00 2.21
C ASN A 202 -15.50 -6.33 1.00
N GLY A 203 -14.18 -6.17 1.02
CA GLY A 203 -13.44 -5.67 -0.13
C GLY A 203 -12.13 -5.01 0.23
N HIS A 204 -11.52 -4.42 -0.80
CA HIS A 204 -10.23 -3.76 -0.73
C HIS A 204 -10.24 -2.58 0.26
N VAL A 205 -9.08 -2.30 0.85
CA VAL A 205 -8.82 -1.10 1.67
C VAL A 205 -7.52 -0.47 1.21
N PRO A 206 -7.39 0.86 1.28
CA PRO A 206 -6.18 1.59 0.88
C PRO A 206 -5.04 1.34 1.87
N ILE A 207 -4.46 0.14 1.84
CA ILE A 207 -3.45 -0.30 2.81
C ILE A 207 -2.18 0.54 2.77
N SER A 208 -1.81 1.08 1.60
CA SER A 208 -0.64 1.95 1.48
C SER A 208 -0.84 3.29 2.20
N MET A 209 -2.08 3.78 2.36
CA MET A 209 -2.38 4.96 3.19
C MET A 209 -2.15 4.64 4.68
N ILE A 210 -2.58 3.46 5.14
CA ILE A 210 -2.29 3.01 6.51
C ILE A 210 -0.78 2.91 6.74
N TYR A 211 -0.05 2.33 5.78
CA TYR A 211 1.41 2.25 5.85
C TYR A 211 2.10 3.61 5.80
N ALA A 212 1.56 4.59 5.06
CA ALA A 212 2.04 5.97 5.08
C ALA A 212 1.98 6.56 6.50
N TRP A 213 0.85 6.44 7.18
CA TRP A 213 0.69 6.96 8.54
C TRP A 213 1.53 6.21 9.59
N ILE A 214 1.66 4.88 9.48
CA ILE A 214 2.57 4.10 10.35
C ILE A 214 4.03 4.50 10.10
N GLY A 215 4.42 4.71 8.84
CA GLY A 215 5.77 5.14 8.47
C GLY A 215 6.10 6.54 8.98
N LEU A 216 5.19 7.49 8.82
CA LEU A 216 5.32 8.86 9.35
C LEU A 216 5.37 8.90 10.88
N LEU A 217 4.56 8.08 11.55
CA LEU A 217 4.69 7.89 13.00
C LEU A 217 6.08 7.35 13.35
N SER A 218 6.53 6.32 12.63
CA SER A 218 7.86 5.72 12.84
C SER A 218 8.99 6.72 12.64
N CYS A 219 8.85 7.65 11.70
CA CYS A 219 9.81 8.75 11.50
C CYS A 219 10.01 9.57 12.78
N VAL A 220 8.91 10.01 13.41
CA VAL A 220 8.98 10.77 14.66
C VAL A 220 9.47 9.91 15.83
N LEU A 221 9.06 8.64 15.91
CA LEU A 221 9.46 7.75 17.00
C LEU A 221 10.95 7.40 16.98
N TYR A 222 11.56 7.34 15.79
CA TYR A 222 12.94 6.88 15.60
C TYR A 222 13.89 7.94 15.06
N ASP A 223 13.45 9.21 15.03
CA ASP A 223 14.26 10.37 14.65
C ASP A 223 14.75 10.33 13.18
N TYR A 224 13.78 10.19 12.27
CA TYR A 224 13.93 10.28 10.82
C TYR A 224 13.00 11.37 10.28
N SER A 225 13.42 12.09 9.25
CA SER A 225 12.64 13.19 8.65
C SER A 225 11.86 12.78 7.41
N SER A 226 12.13 11.61 6.82
CA SER A 226 11.40 11.15 5.64
C SER A 226 10.97 9.70 5.71
N PHE A 227 9.74 9.43 5.29
CA PHE A 227 9.26 8.11 4.95
C PHE A 227 9.18 7.97 3.43
N VAL A 228 9.90 7.01 2.89
CA VAL A 228 10.06 6.78 1.47
C VAL A 228 9.35 5.50 1.06
N VAL A 229 8.52 5.59 0.03
CA VAL A 229 7.80 4.46 -0.56
C VAL A 229 8.20 4.27 -2.02
N SER A 230 7.75 3.17 -2.62
CA SER A 230 8.14 2.77 -3.99
C SER A 230 6.97 2.84 -4.97
N ASN A 231 6.19 3.92 -4.89
CA ASN A 231 5.07 4.16 -5.80
C ASN A 231 5.58 4.71 -7.15
N GLU A 232 5.12 4.07 -8.20
CA GLU A 232 5.50 4.21 -9.58
C GLU A 232 4.47 5.03 -10.37
N LYS A 233 4.83 5.46 -11.58
CA LYS A 233 3.95 6.24 -12.47
C LYS A 233 2.62 5.54 -12.75
N SER A 234 2.67 4.22 -12.92
CA SER A 234 1.51 3.39 -13.28
C SER A 234 0.51 3.24 -12.14
N ALA A 235 0.88 3.60 -10.90
CA ALA A 235 -0.02 3.60 -9.75
C ALA A 235 -1.15 4.64 -9.88
N ASP A 236 -1.00 5.63 -10.76
CA ASP A 236 -2.01 6.67 -11.04
C ASP A 236 -3.13 6.19 -11.97
N GLU A 237 -2.96 5.05 -12.62
CA GLU A 237 -3.92 4.55 -13.58
C GLU A 237 -5.15 3.94 -12.88
N GLY A 238 -6.33 4.30 -13.36
CA GLY A 238 -7.59 3.74 -12.87
C GLY A 238 -7.94 2.45 -13.59
N ASN A 239 -8.81 1.67 -12.97
CA ASN A 239 -9.29 0.39 -13.47
C ASN A 239 -10.63 0.53 -14.21
N THR A 240 -11.52 1.40 -13.71
CA THR A 240 -12.89 1.55 -14.20
C THR A 240 -13.49 2.89 -13.77
N GLU A 241 -14.77 3.11 -14.07
CA GLU A 241 -15.59 4.21 -13.56
C GLU A 241 -16.75 3.69 -12.71
N HIS A 242 -17.08 4.42 -11.64
CA HIS A 242 -18.21 4.10 -10.76
C HIS A 242 -18.88 5.40 -10.29
N PHE A 243 -20.18 5.54 -10.55
CA PHE A 243 -20.96 6.77 -10.26
C PHE A 243 -20.25 8.08 -10.69
N GLY A 244 -19.61 8.09 -11.86
CA GLY A 244 -18.92 9.25 -12.42
C GLY A 244 -17.53 9.53 -11.84
N MET A 245 -17.00 8.65 -10.98
CA MET A 245 -15.64 8.72 -10.46
C MET A 245 -14.78 7.62 -11.08
N LYS A 246 -13.59 7.97 -11.56
CA LYS A 246 -12.55 7.01 -11.92
C LYS A 246 -12.11 6.23 -10.67
N VAL A 247 -12.27 4.91 -10.71
CA VAL A 247 -11.89 3.98 -9.64
C VAL A 247 -10.47 3.49 -9.88
N ASN A 248 -9.60 3.67 -8.89
CA ASN A 248 -8.24 3.12 -8.85
C ASN A 248 -8.15 2.11 -7.70
N HIS A 249 -7.73 0.88 -8.02
CA HIS A 249 -7.54 -0.23 -7.09
C HIS A 249 -6.73 0.16 -5.85
N GLN A 250 -5.67 0.96 -6.02
CA GLN A 250 -4.88 1.51 -4.91
C GLN A 250 -4.64 3.00 -5.10
N TRP A 251 -5.72 3.79 -5.08
CA TRP A 251 -5.62 5.26 -5.14
C TRP A 251 -4.61 5.84 -4.13
N SER A 252 -4.44 5.21 -2.97
CA SER A 252 -3.44 5.62 -1.96
C SER A 252 -1.98 5.42 -2.37
N LYS A 253 -1.70 5.00 -3.61
CA LYS A 253 -0.36 5.03 -4.22
C LYS A 253 -0.21 6.13 -5.27
N SER A 254 -1.28 6.83 -5.60
CA SER A 254 -1.29 7.89 -6.61
C SER A 254 -0.46 9.11 -6.18
N GLU A 255 -0.07 9.92 -7.16
CA GLU A 255 0.49 11.25 -6.99
C GLU A 255 -0.53 12.17 -6.31
N GLU A 256 -1.83 12.03 -6.65
CA GLU A 256 -2.92 12.78 -6.01
C GLU A 256 -2.91 12.60 -4.48
N PHE A 257 -2.78 11.35 -4.00
CA PHE A 257 -2.66 11.07 -2.58
C PHE A 257 -1.35 11.61 -1.98
N GLU A 258 -0.22 11.45 -2.67
CA GLU A 258 1.09 11.93 -2.20
C GLU A 258 1.11 13.45 -2.01
N VAL A 259 0.56 14.20 -2.97
CA VAL A 259 0.43 15.67 -2.91
C VAL A 259 -0.53 16.08 -1.79
N ALA A 260 -1.70 15.44 -1.70
CA ALA A 260 -2.67 15.73 -0.64
C ALA A 260 -2.10 15.46 0.77
N LEU A 261 -1.38 14.35 0.95
CA LEU A 261 -0.73 14.01 2.22
C LEU A 261 0.40 15.00 2.54
N SER A 262 1.22 15.38 1.55
CA SER A 262 2.28 16.38 1.74
C SER A 262 1.70 17.72 2.21
N PHE A 263 0.64 18.20 1.56
CA PHE A 263 -0.07 19.41 2.00
C PHE A 263 -0.61 19.27 3.43
N TYR A 264 -1.23 18.13 3.74
CA TYR A 264 -1.77 17.86 5.07
C TYR A 264 -0.69 17.86 6.15
N LEU A 265 0.46 17.25 5.90
CA LEU A 265 1.58 17.22 6.86
C LEU A 265 2.12 18.60 7.14
N ASN A 266 2.38 19.39 6.10
CA ASN A 266 2.90 20.75 6.22
C ASN A 266 1.93 21.70 6.95
N THR A 267 0.63 21.46 6.83
CA THR A 267 -0.41 22.35 7.36
C THR A 267 -0.88 21.97 8.77
N TYR A 268 -0.93 20.67 9.10
CA TYR A 268 -1.61 20.19 10.31
C TYR A 268 -0.76 19.33 11.24
N VAL A 269 0.41 18.87 10.81
CA VAL A 269 1.24 17.94 11.60
C VAL A 269 2.60 18.57 11.87
N SER A 270 3.49 18.55 10.87
CA SER A 270 4.84 19.06 10.98
C SER A 270 5.47 19.20 9.58
N PRO A 271 6.03 20.38 9.22
CA PRO A 271 6.75 20.55 7.96
C PRO A 271 8.09 19.80 7.95
N SER A 272 8.55 19.31 9.11
CA SER A 272 9.80 18.58 9.27
C SER A 272 9.70 17.11 8.79
N LEU A 273 8.48 16.65 8.45
CA LEU A 273 8.21 15.32 7.91
C LEU A 273 7.99 15.36 6.40
N THR A 274 8.58 14.41 5.70
CA THR A 274 8.39 14.24 4.25
C THR A 274 7.90 12.82 3.95
N TYR A 275 6.86 12.70 3.14
CA TYR A 275 6.43 11.45 2.51
C TYR A 275 6.61 11.59 1.00
N TYR A 276 7.34 10.67 0.36
CA TYR A 276 7.52 10.73 -1.08
C TYR A 276 7.89 9.39 -1.71
N SER A 277 7.81 9.32 -3.04
CA SER A 277 8.37 8.20 -3.81
C SER A 277 9.40 8.62 -4.87
N PRO A 278 10.60 8.01 -4.91
CA PRO A 278 11.61 8.28 -5.93
C PRO A 278 11.33 7.58 -7.27
N LEU A 279 10.26 6.77 -7.37
CA LEU A 279 9.91 6.02 -8.57
C LEU A 279 8.76 6.65 -9.36
N ARG A 280 8.23 7.81 -8.93
CA ARG A 280 7.04 8.45 -9.50
C ARG A 280 7.11 8.70 -11.02
N GLN A 281 8.32 8.90 -11.55
CA GLN A 281 8.54 9.18 -12.97
C GLN A 281 8.78 7.92 -13.82
N LEU A 282 8.87 6.74 -13.19
CA LEU A 282 9.16 5.48 -13.86
C LEU A 282 7.90 4.64 -14.02
N THR A 283 7.78 4.05 -15.20
CA THR A 283 6.89 2.93 -15.47
C THR A 283 7.40 1.65 -14.79
N GLU A 284 6.54 0.66 -14.60
CA GLU A 284 6.93 -0.66 -14.13
C GLU A 284 7.92 -1.35 -15.06
N LEU A 285 7.79 -1.13 -16.38
CA LEU A 285 8.73 -1.63 -17.37
C LEU A 285 10.14 -1.05 -17.17
N GLU A 286 10.25 0.26 -16.93
CA GLU A 286 11.52 0.93 -16.61
C GLU A 286 12.08 0.49 -15.26
N ILE A 287 11.23 0.28 -14.25
CA ILE A 287 11.64 -0.26 -12.95
C ILE A 287 12.24 -1.66 -13.12
N VAL A 288 11.63 -2.54 -13.93
CA VAL A 288 12.21 -3.86 -14.22
C VAL A 288 13.55 -3.72 -14.91
N LYS A 289 13.68 -2.82 -15.89
CA LYS A 289 14.97 -2.55 -16.56
C LYS A 289 16.08 -2.14 -15.58
N GLU A 290 15.76 -1.39 -14.53
CA GLU A 290 16.73 -1.08 -13.48
C GLU A 290 16.96 -2.25 -12.53
N PHE A 291 15.89 -2.93 -12.14
CA PHE A 291 15.95 -4.06 -11.22
C PHE A 291 16.85 -5.19 -11.73
N ILE A 292 16.86 -5.46 -13.04
CA ILE A 292 17.69 -6.55 -13.61
C ILE A 292 19.20 -6.32 -13.42
N ALA A 293 19.64 -5.10 -13.07
CA ALA A 293 21.03 -4.82 -12.72
C ALA A 293 21.44 -5.44 -11.36
N TYR A 294 20.49 -6.00 -10.61
CA TYR A 294 20.69 -6.56 -9.28
C TYR A 294 20.28 -8.05 -9.22
N PRO A 295 20.99 -8.95 -9.94
CA PRO A 295 20.63 -10.36 -10.07
C PRO A 295 20.60 -11.14 -8.75
N GLN A 296 21.33 -10.67 -7.73
CA GLN A 296 21.32 -11.26 -6.38
C GLN A 296 19.93 -11.27 -5.74
N TYR A 297 19.01 -10.39 -6.18
CA TYR A 297 17.65 -10.33 -5.66
C TYR A 297 16.64 -11.21 -6.39
N PHE A 298 16.96 -11.73 -7.58
CA PHE A 298 16.01 -12.50 -8.40
C PHE A 298 15.38 -13.70 -7.65
N PRO A 299 16.11 -14.46 -6.81
CA PRO A 299 15.54 -15.61 -6.09
C PRO A 299 14.62 -15.23 -4.92
N VAL A 300 14.71 -14.01 -4.41
CA VAL A 300 14.08 -13.61 -3.14
C VAL A 300 12.92 -12.63 -3.31
N VAL A 301 12.79 -11.97 -4.46
CA VAL A 301 11.67 -11.05 -4.71
C VAL A 301 10.41 -11.76 -5.18
N SER A 302 9.26 -11.16 -4.87
CA SER A 302 8.01 -11.45 -5.57
C SER A 302 7.01 -10.31 -5.47
N SER A 303 6.26 -10.10 -6.55
CA SER A 303 5.07 -9.24 -6.57
C SER A 303 3.77 -10.04 -6.53
N CYS A 304 3.84 -11.36 -6.31
CA CYS A 304 2.65 -12.21 -6.28
C CYS A 304 1.87 -12.04 -4.97
N ASN A 305 0.63 -11.55 -5.08
CA ASN A 305 -0.24 -11.30 -3.93
C ASN A 305 -0.59 -12.55 -3.11
N ARG A 306 -0.46 -13.76 -3.67
CA ARG A 306 -0.66 -15.02 -2.92
C ARG A 306 0.38 -15.22 -1.81
N ASN A 307 1.54 -14.59 -1.88
CA ASN A 307 2.53 -14.61 -0.78
C ASN A 307 2.02 -13.90 0.48
N PHE A 308 1.12 -12.94 0.32
CA PHE A 308 0.57 -12.12 1.40
C PHE A 308 -0.83 -12.56 1.82
N SER A 309 -1.37 -13.62 1.21
CA SER A 309 -2.71 -14.12 1.51
C SER A 309 -2.79 -14.75 2.90
N VAL A 310 -3.77 -14.31 3.68
CA VAL A 310 -4.05 -14.89 5.00
C VAL A 310 -4.69 -16.27 4.87
N THR A 311 -5.56 -16.49 3.89
CA THR A 311 -6.35 -17.73 3.79
C THR A 311 -5.70 -18.81 2.93
N SER A 312 -4.85 -18.44 1.97
CA SER A 312 -4.19 -19.40 1.07
C SER A 312 -2.79 -18.88 0.68
N PRO A 313 -1.85 -18.87 1.63
CA PRO A 313 -0.47 -18.42 1.36
C PRO A 313 0.23 -19.39 0.41
N LEU A 314 1.06 -18.85 -0.46
CA LEU A 314 1.94 -19.65 -1.30
C LEU A 314 3.05 -20.29 -0.44
N GLN A 315 3.27 -21.60 -0.58
CA GLN A 315 4.31 -22.33 0.16
C GLN A 315 5.47 -22.72 -0.76
N GLY A 316 6.71 -22.46 -0.35
CA GLY A 316 7.93 -22.91 -1.02
C GLY A 316 8.16 -22.35 -2.45
N LYS A 317 7.34 -21.39 -2.90
CA LYS A 317 7.43 -20.76 -4.22
C LYS A 317 7.30 -19.25 -4.07
N ARG A 318 7.92 -18.50 -5.00
CA ARG A 318 7.78 -17.05 -5.09
C ARG A 318 6.61 -16.61 -5.96
N TRP A 319 6.37 -17.34 -7.04
CA TRP A 319 5.38 -17.00 -8.04
C TRP A 319 4.37 -18.14 -8.15
N CYS A 320 3.09 -17.82 -8.07
CA CYS A 320 2.06 -18.84 -8.29
C CYS A 320 1.91 -19.20 -9.78
N GLY A 321 2.34 -18.31 -10.68
CA GLY A 321 2.27 -18.52 -12.13
C GLY A 321 0.85 -18.65 -12.68
N GLN A 322 -0.14 -18.08 -11.98
CA GLN A 322 -1.57 -18.23 -12.28
C GLN A 322 -2.38 -16.94 -12.12
N CYS A 323 -1.88 -15.93 -11.41
CA CYS A 323 -2.61 -14.69 -11.17
C CYS A 323 -2.17 -13.56 -12.13
N PRO A 324 -2.99 -12.50 -12.32
CA PRO A 324 -2.64 -11.36 -13.18
C PRO A 324 -1.32 -10.69 -12.81
N LYS A 325 -0.99 -10.62 -11.52
CA LYS A 325 0.32 -10.13 -11.05
C LYS A 325 1.50 -10.95 -11.54
N CYS A 326 1.38 -12.28 -11.58
CA CYS A 326 2.44 -13.13 -12.12
C CYS A 326 2.56 -12.98 -13.63
N ALA A 327 1.43 -12.93 -14.36
CA ALA A 327 1.42 -12.73 -15.81
C ALA A 327 2.04 -11.39 -16.21
N PHE A 328 1.67 -10.30 -15.51
CA PHE A 328 2.24 -8.97 -15.72
C PHE A 328 3.74 -8.93 -15.41
N ALA A 329 4.16 -9.42 -14.24
CA ALA A 329 5.59 -9.46 -13.90
C ALA A 329 6.39 -10.30 -14.90
N PHE A 330 5.87 -11.45 -15.32
CA PHE A 330 6.49 -12.31 -16.34
C PHE A 330 6.66 -11.57 -17.66
N LEU A 331 5.66 -10.80 -18.10
CA LEU A 331 5.73 -9.98 -19.30
C LEU A 331 6.87 -8.96 -19.23
N LEU A 332 6.97 -8.23 -18.12
CA LEU A 332 8.04 -7.23 -17.94
C LEU A 332 9.43 -7.90 -17.87
N PHE A 333 9.57 -9.00 -17.14
CA PHE A 333 10.84 -9.73 -17.05
C PHE A 333 11.22 -10.34 -18.40
N ALA A 334 10.29 -10.92 -19.15
CA ALA A 334 10.54 -11.48 -20.48
C ALA A 334 10.98 -10.42 -21.50
N ALA A 335 10.48 -9.19 -21.37
CA ALA A 335 10.92 -8.07 -22.21
C ALA A 335 12.42 -7.78 -22.04
N HIS A 336 12.97 -7.98 -20.84
CA HIS A 336 14.33 -7.58 -20.49
C HIS A 336 15.34 -8.72 -20.35
N LEU A 337 14.96 -9.85 -19.77
CA LEU A 337 15.84 -10.98 -19.45
C LEU A 337 15.80 -12.07 -20.53
N PRO A 338 16.88 -12.85 -20.71
CA PRO A 338 16.84 -14.07 -21.52
C PRO A 338 15.79 -15.05 -21.00
N LYS A 339 15.17 -15.80 -21.92
CA LYS A 339 14.11 -16.77 -21.63
C LYS A 339 14.46 -17.75 -20.52
N GLU A 340 15.69 -18.24 -20.51
CA GLU A 340 16.17 -19.21 -19.51
C GLU A 340 16.07 -18.64 -18.08
N GLU A 341 16.48 -17.38 -17.88
CA GLU A 341 16.41 -16.74 -16.56
C GLU A 341 14.96 -16.46 -16.15
N VAL A 342 14.11 -16.06 -17.09
CA VAL A 342 12.67 -15.85 -16.83
C VAL A 342 12.00 -17.17 -16.42
N ILE A 343 12.27 -18.26 -17.15
CA ILE A 343 11.72 -19.59 -16.81
C ILE A 343 12.24 -20.04 -15.45
N LYS A 344 13.51 -19.79 -15.11
CA LYS A 344 14.07 -20.09 -13.80
C LYS A 344 13.36 -19.32 -12.67
N MET A 345 13.04 -18.04 -12.88
CA MET A 345 12.29 -17.24 -11.90
C MET A 345 10.86 -17.73 -11.69
N PHE A 346 10.13 -18.02 -12.78
CA PHE A 346 8.71 -18.39 -12.72
C PHE A 346 8.44 -19.89 -12.68
N VAL A 347 9.49 -20.71 -12.81
CA VAL A 347 9.48 -22.19 -12.87
C VAL A 347 8.75 -22.76 -14.09
N LYS A 348 8.14 -21.92 -14.94
CA LYS A 348 7.52 -22.29 -16.20
C LYS A 348 7.42 -21.09 -17.15
N ASN A 349 7.26 -21.36 -18.44
CA ASN A 349 6.88 -20.36 -19.43
C ASN A 349 5.37 -20.09 -19.31
N LEU A 350 4.97 -18.86 -18.95
CA LEU A 350 3.55 -18.53 -18.77
C LEU A 350 2.79 -18.40 -20.10
N PHE A 351 3.48 -18.19 -21.23
CA PHE A 351 2.83 -18.16 -22.54
C PHE A 351 2.32 -19.53 -23.00
N ASP A 352 2.87 -20.62 -22.47
CA ASP A 352 2.42 -21.99 -22.78
C ASP A 352 1.17 -22.39 -21.97
N ASP A 353 0.75 -21.56 -21.00
CA ASP A 353 -0.41 -21.82 -20.15
C ASP A 353 -1.68 -21.20 -20.75
N ALA A 354 -2.48 -22.02 -21.45
CA ALA A 354 -3.71 -21.58 -22.09
C ALA A 354 -4.72 -20.92 -21.12
N THR A 355 -4.65 -21.23 -19.82
CA THR A 355 -5.54 -20.61 -18.82
C THR A 355 -5.22 -19.12 -18.58
N LEU A 356 -4.01 -18.68 -18.91
CA LEU A 356 -3.57 -17.29 -18.79
C LEU A 356 -3.86 -16.45 -20.04
N LEU A 357 -4.36 -17.04 -21.13
CA LEU A 357 -4.59 -16.31 -22.38
C LEU A 357 -5.53 -15.11 -22.20
N GLY A 358 -6.65 -15.30 -21.48
CA GLY A 358 -7.57 -14.21 -21.15
C GLY A 358 -6.90 -13.13 -20.31
N THR A 359 -6.10 -13.53 -19.32
CA THR A 359 -5.32 -12.61 -18.49
C THR A 359 -4.35 -11.76 -19.31
N PHE A 360 -3.62 -12.36 -20.26
CA PHE A 360 -2.73 -11.59 -21.14
C PHE A 360 -3.50 -10.63 -22.05
N LYS A 361 -4.67 -11.03 -22.58
CA LYS A 361 -5.56 -10.14 -23.34
C LYS A 361 -6.00 -8.94 -22.49
N ASP A 362 -6.43 -9.17 -21.26
CA ASP A 362 -6.79 -8.10 -20.33
C ASP A 362 -5.61 -7.15 -20.08
N LEU A 363 -4.40 -7.68 -19.88
CA LEU A 363 -3.20 -6.88 -19.62
C LEU A 363 -2.77 -6.00 -20.81
N ILE A 364 -2.95 -6.45 -22.04
CA ILE A 364 -2.59 -5.67 -23.25
C ILE A 364 -3.75 -4.81 -23.77
N GLY A 365 -4.87 -4.74 -23.03
CA GLY A 365 -6.04 -3.93 -23.39
C GLY A 365 -6.91 -4.51 -24.52
N MET A 366 -6.76 -5.81 -24.83
CA MET A 366 -7.62 -6.55 -25.76
C MET A 366 -8.79 -7.26 -25.06
N GLY A 367 -8.77 -7.28 -23.74
CA GLY A 367 -9.81 -7.87 -22.90
C GLY A 367 -10.88 -6.88 -22.46
N GLY A 368 -11.69 -7.28 -21.47
CA GLY A 368 -12.86 -6.51 -21.06
C GLY A 368 -12.60 -5.47 -19.97
N LEU A 369 -11.72 -5.79 -19.01
CA LEU A 369 -11.44 -4.92 -17.86
C LEU A 369 -10.00 -5.12 -17.39
N LYS A 370 -9.33 -4.01 -17.02
CA LYS A 370 -8.04 -4.08 -16.32
C LYS A 370 -8.22 -4.83 -14.99
N PRO A 371 -7.44 -5.88 -14.68
CA PRO A 371 -7.56 -6.61 -13.43
C PRO A 371 -7.48 -5.69 -12.20
N PHE A 372 -8.29 -5.94 -11.17
CA PHE A 372 -8.19 -5.27 -9.85
C PHE A 372 -7.00 -5.79 -9.05
N GLU A 373 -5.83 -5.60 -9.62
CA GLU A 373 -4.52 -5.94 -9.10
C GLU A 373 -3.62 -4.74 -9.45
N CYS A 374 -2.58 -4.41 -8.67
CA CYS A 374 -1.61 -3.37 -9.07
C CYS A 374 -0.73 -3.80 -10.28
N VAL A 375 -1.33 -4.06 -11.42
CA VAL A 375 -0.64 -4.23 -12.71
C VAL A 375 -0.50 -2.87 -13.37
N GLY A 376 0.53 -2.69 -14.19
CA GLY A 376 0.79 -1.44 -14.90
C GLY A 376 -0.20 -1.18 -16.03
N THR A 377 0.15 -0.24 -16.91
CA THR A 377 -0.70 0.23 -18.00
C THR A 377 -0.81 -0.75 -19.16
N PHE A 378 -1.87 -0.59 -19.95
CA PHE A 378 -2.01 -1.30 -21.22
C PHE A 378 -0.87 -0.95 -22.17
N GLU A 379 -0.43 0.31 -22.18
CA GLU A 379 0.71 0.79 -22.95
C GLU A 379 2.00 0.05 -22.57
N GLU A 380 2.31 -0.06 -21.27
CA GLU A 380 3.50 -0.78 -20.78
C GLU A 380 3.46 -2.25 -21.15
N SER A 381 2.30 -2.89 -20.99
CA SER A 381 2.15 -4.31 -21.31
C SER A 381 2.28 -4.56 -22.81
N ARG A 382 1.73 -3.66 -23.65
CA ARG A 382 1.93 -3.72 -25.11
C ARG A 382 3.38 -3.48 -25.50
N GLU A 383 4.06 -2.54 -24.88
CA GLU A 383 5.48 -2.29 -25.15
C GLU A 383 6.34 -3.49 -24.76
N ALA A 384 6.11 -4.06 -23.58
CA ALA A 384 6.77 -5.28 -23.14
C ALA A 384 6.54 -6.44 -24.12
N MET A 385 5.30 -6.63 -24.61
CA MET A 385 4.97 -7.65 -25.61
C MET A 385 5.75 -7.44 -26.92
N LYS A 386 5.81 -6.22 -27.45
CA LYS A 386 6.59 -5.90 -28.66
C LYS A 386 8.07 -6.19 -28.48
N MET A 387 8.65 -5.87 -27.32
CA MET A 387 10.04 -6.18 -26.97
C MET A 387 10.29 -7.69 -26.98
N ILE A 388 9.38 -8.48 -26.41
CA ILE A 388 9.48 -9.95 -26.39
C ILE A 388 9.40 -10.53 -27.80
N ILE A 389 8.44 -10.08 -28.61
CA ILE A 389 8.27 -10.54 -30.01
C ILE A 389 9.55 -10.26 -30.80
N LYS A 390 10.12 -9.05 -30.67
CA LYS A 390 11.36 -8.67 -31.35
C LYS A 390 12.56 -9.53 -30.94
N LYS A 391 12.63 -9.96 -29.67
CA LYS A 391 13.69 -10.88 -29.20
C LYS A 391 13.57 -12.29 -29.77
N GLY A 392 12.34 -12.75 -30.06
CA GLY A 392 12.11 -14.03 -30.74
C GLY A 392 12.39 -15.29 -29.91
N GLU A 393 12.60 -15.17 -28.59
CA GLU A 393 12.95 -16.30 -27.72
C GLU A 393 11.72 -17.10 -27.25
N PHE A 394 10.55 -16.44 -27.19
CA PHE A 394 9.30 -17.01 -26.73
C PHE A 394 8.35 -17.27 -27.89
N LYS A 395 7.64 -18.41 -27.84
CA LYS A 395 6.50 -18.67 -28.73
C LYS A 395 5.27 -17.98 -28.12
N ILE A 396 4.83 -16.90 -28.75
CA ILE A 396 3.67 -16.14 -28.30
C ILE A 396 2.40 -16.71 -28.96
N PRO A 397 1.30 -16.95 -28.21
CA PRO A 397 0.01 -17.28 -28.79
C PRO A 397 -0.44 -16.20 -29.78
N GLU A 398 -0.93 -16.60 -30.95
CA GLU A 398 -1.29 -15.65 -32.02
C GLU A 398 -2.41 -14.69 -31.59
N GLU A 399 -3.26 -15.08 -30.65
CA GLU A 399 -4.37 -14.29 -30.14
C GLU A 399 -3.96 -13.11 -29.23
N ILE A 400 -2.69 -13.04 -28.83
CA ILE A 400 -2.13 -11.94 -28.01
C ILE A 400 -0.89 -11.29 -28.64
N LYS A 401 -0.63 -11.61 -29.91
CA LYS A 401 0.48 -11.06 -30.68
C LYS A 401 0.06 -9.71 -31.29
N ILE A 402 0.90 -8.69 -31.14
CA ILE A 402 0.58 -7.29 -31.50
C ILE A 402 1.70 -6.61 -32.27
#